data_AF-A0A7J2KFH2-F1
#
_entry.id   AF-A0A7J2KFH2-F1
#
_cell.length_a   1.000
_cell.length_b   1.000
_cell.length_c   1.000
_cell.angle_alpha   90.00
_cell.angle_beta   90.00
_cell.angle_gamma   90.00
#
_symmetry.space_group_name_H-M   'P 1'
#
loop_
_entity.id
_entity.type
_entity.pdbx_description
1 polymer ?
#
loop_
_entity_poly.entity_id
_entity_poly.type
_entity_poly.pdbx_seq_one_letter_code
_entity_poly.pdbx_strand_id
1 'polypeptide(L)'
;KIARENNAKIWKDIAERLEKPSRQRIVVNVSRINRYTKEGDTVVVPGKVLGSGTIDHKVTVAAIGFSKSAYEKIVKTGGTCLHILDLALRNPKGSNIKIIG
;
A
#
# COMPACT_ATOMS: atom_id res chain seq x y z
N LYS A 1 -10.17 10.11 -12.58
CA LYS A 1 -11.21 10.92 -11.89
C LYS A 1 -10.74 11.34 -10.50
N ILE A 2 -10.51 10.40 -9.58
CA ILE A 2 -10.09 10.65 -8.17
C ILE A 2 -8.87 11.60 -8.02
N ALA A 3 -7.80 11.40 -8.81
CA ALA A 3 -6.60 12.24 -8.74
C ALA A 3 -6.81 13.70 -9.18
N ARG A 4 -7.74 13.95 -10.13
CA ARG A 4 -8.08 15.30 -10.62
C ARG A 4 -9.06 16.02 -9.69
N GLU A 5 -9.90 15.28 -8.98
CA GLU A 5 -10.95 15.84 -8.11
C GLU A 5 -10.44 16.29 -6.73
N ASN A 6 -9.33 15.73 -6.23
CA ASN A 6 -8.83 16.06 -4.89
C ASN A 6 -7.45 16.74 -4.85
N ASN A 7 -6.91 17.15 -5.99
CA ASN A 7 -5.61 17.83 -6.10
C ASN A 7 -4.44 17.07 -5.42
N ALA A 8 -4.62 15.76 -5.19
CA ALA A 8 -3.67 14.92 -4.51
C ALA A 8 -2.68 14.39 -5.55
N LYS A 9 -1.56 15.11 -5.71
CA LYS A 9 -0.40 14.69 -6.53
C LYS A 9 0.01 13.24 -6.26
N ILE A 10 -0.24 12.75 -5.04
CA ILE A 10 -0.06 11.36 -4.58
C ILE A 10 -0.77 10.36 -5.48
N TRP A 11 -2.06 10.55 -5.79
CA TRP A 11 -2.81 9.59 -6.61
C TRP A 11 -2.36 9.59 -8.07
N LYS A 12 -1.87 10.73 -8.56
CA LYS A 12 -1.28 10.82 -9.90
C LYS A 12 0.04 10.03 -9.97
N ASP A 13 0.92 10.18 -8.99
CA ASP A 13 2.18 9.42 -8.89
C ASP A 13 1.92 7.91 -8.76
N ILE A 14 0.92 7.51 -7.95
CA ILE A 14 0.50 6.11 -7.86
C ILE A 14 0.02 5.60 -9.22
N ALA A 15 -0.82 6.36 -9.94
CA ALA A 15 -1.31 5.96 -11.26
C ALA A 15 -0.18 5.79 -12.27
N GLU A 16 0.76 6.73 -12.36
CA GLU A 16 1.94 6.61 -13.25
C GLU A 16 2.80 5.38 -12.92
N ARG A 17 2.95 5.04 -11.63
CA ARG A 17 3.67 3.82 -11.22
C ARG A 17 2.91 2.54 -11.57
N LEU A 18 1.58 2.56 -11.56
CA LEU A 18 0.72 1.44 -11.94
C LEU A 18 0.66 1.21 -13.45
N GLU A 19 0.78 2.28 -14.24
CA GLU A 19 0.84 2.24 -15.70
C GLU A 19 2.11 1.53 -16.21
N LYS A 20 3.13 1.37 -15.36
CA LYS A 20 4.34 0.62 -15.73
C LYS A 20 4.01 -0.84 -16.09
N PRO A 21 4.72 -1.42 -17.09
CA PRO A 21 4.59 -2.83 -17.45
C PRO A 21 4.79 -3.73 -16.24
N SER A 22 4.08 -4.88 -16.20
CA SER A 22 4.10 -5.81 -15.07
C SER A 22 5.50 -6.19 -14.58
N ARG A 23 6.45 -6.37 -15.50
CA ARG A 23 7.87 -6.66 -15.22
C ARG A 23 8.63 -5.55 -14.47
N GLN A 24 8.18 -4.30 -14.59
CA GLN A 24 8.76 -3.13 -13.93
C GLN A 24 7.92 -2.66 -12.73
N ARG A 25 6.82 -3.35 -12.42
CA ARG A 25 6.00 -3.01 -11.26
C ARG A 25 6.79 -3.28 -9.99
N ILE A 26 6.57 -2.40 -9.04
CA ILE A 26 7.18 -2.44 -7.73
C ILE A 26 6.72 -3.72 -7.00
N VAL A 27 7.67 -4.35 -6.31
CA VAL A 27 7.41 -5.47 -5.41
C VAL A 27 8.01 -5.14 -4.05
N VAL A 28 7.17 -5.16 -3.02
CA VAL A 28 7.57 -4.77 -1.66
C VAL A 28 7.40 -5.95 -0.72
N ASN A 29 8.39 -6.19 0.11
CA ASN A 29 8.31 -7.18 1.18
C ASN A 29 7.75 -6.58 2.46
N VAL A 30 7.06 -7.41 3.26
CA VAL A 30 6.52 -7.04 4.57
C VAL A 30 7.62 -6.46 5.49
N SER A 31 8.86 -6.98 5.45
CA SER A 31 9.99 -6.41 6.20
C SER A 31 10.26 -4.93 5.88
N ARG A 32 10.10 -4.54 4.60
CA ARG A 32 10.32 -3.15 4.17
C ARG A 32 9.21 -2.26 4.69
N ILE A 33 7.97 -2.76 4.72
CA ILE A 33 6.83 -2.05 5.33
C ILE A 33 7.12 -1.83 6.81
N ASN A 34 7.49 -2.87 7.55
CA ASN A 34 7.79 -2.80 8.98
C ASN A 34 8.84 -1.72 9.30
N ARG A 35 9.93 -1.65 8.53
CA ARG A 35 11.00 -0.66 8.77
C ARG A 35 10.60 0.80 8.61
N TYR A 36 9.65 1.10 7.72
CA TYR A 36 9.28 2.48 7.35
C TYR A 36 7.92 2.93 7.91
N THR A 37 7.28 2.07 8.69
CA THR A 37 5.96 2.34 9.28
C THR A 37 6.03 2.33 10.79
N LYS A 38 5.07 3.04 11.38
CA LYS A 38 4.76 2.99 12.80
C LYS A 38 3.34 2.45 12.98
N GLU A 39 2.98 2.14 14.22
CA GLU A 39 1.64 1.69 14.55
C GLU A 39 0.59 2.74 14.13
N GLY A 40 -0.45 2.30 13.42
CA GLY A 40 -1.53 3.15 12.91
C GLY A 40 -1.25 3.82 11.56
N ASP A 41 -0.07 3.63 10.96
CA ASP A 41 0.24 4.20 9.65
C ASP A 41 -0.58 3.55 8.53
N THR A 42 -0.91 4.37 7.52
CA THR A 42 -1.52 3.93 6.27
C THR A 42 -0.48 3.96 5.15
N VAL A 43 -0.23 2.79 4.56
CA VAL A 43 0.72 2.59 3.47
C VAL A 43 0.02 2.28 2.18
N VAL A 44 0.50 2.88 1.10
CA VAL A 44 0.15 2.51 -0.26
C VAL A 44 1.36 1.93 -0.99
N VAL A 45 1.18 0.74 -1.54
CA VAL A 45 2.15 0.09 -2.42
C VAL A 45 1.57 0.02 -3.83
N PRO A 46 2.12 0.76 -4.82
CA PRO A 46 1.67 0.73 -6.21
C PRO A 46 2.22 -0.53 -6.92
N GLY A 47 1.91 -1.70 -6.37
CA GLY A 47 2.55 -2.95 -6.75
C GLY A 47 2.04 -4.16 -5.96
N LYS A 48 2.84 -5.23 -5.97
CA LYS A 48 2.55 -6.48 -5.23
C LYS A 48 3.30 -6.50 -3.91
N VAL A 49 2.61 -6.91 -2.85
CA VAL A 49 3.22 -7.13 -1.53
C VAL A 49 3.51 -8.61 -1.32
N LEU A 50 4.74 -8.92 -0.93
CA LEU A 50 5.23 -10.27 -0.67
C LEU A 50 5.53 -10.48 0.82
N GLY A 51 5.28 -11.68 1.31
CA GLY A 51 5.34 -12.03 2.72
C GLY A 51 6.74 -12.30 3.28
N SER A 52 7.81 -11.75 2.73
CA SER A 52 9.16 -11.94 3.30
C SER A 52 9.39 -11.00 4.50
N GLY A 53 9.91 -11.55 5.60
CA GLY A 53 10.15 -10.85 6.86
C GLY A 53 8.99 -10.85 7.85
N THR A 54 9.10 -10.04 8.90
CA THR A 54 8.09 -9.89 9.96
C THR A 54 7.51 -8.50 9.97
N ILE A 55 6.31 -8.40 10.55
CA ILE A 55 5.67 -7.14 10.89
C ILE A 55 5.25 -7.25 12.34
N ASP A 56 5.53 -6.21 13.12
CA ASP A 56 5.43 -6.29 14.58
C ASP A 56 4.39 -5.30 15.13
N HIS A 57 3.87 -4.40 14.29
CA HIS A 57 2.86 -3.40 14.64
C HIS A 57 1.70 -3.37 13.65
N LYS A 58 0.58 -2.78 14.10
CA LYS A 58 -0.64 -2.64 13.30
C LYS A 58 -0.46 -1.58 12.23
N VAL A 59 -0.66 -1.97 10.98
CA VAL A 59 -0.62 -1.06 9.82
C VAL A 59 -1.78 -1.32 8.90
N THR A 60 -2.20 -0.29 8.19
CA THR A 60 -3.14 -0.42 7.07
C THR A 60 -2.33 -0.40 5.78
N VAL A 61 -2.36 -1.49 5.00
CA VAL A 61 -1.62 -1.60 3.74
C VAL A 61 -2.61 -1.69 2.59
N ALA A 62 -2.49 -0.78 1.64
CA ALA A 62 -3.22 -0.80 0.39
C ALA A 62 -2.31 -1.15 -0.79
N ALA A 63 -2.66 -2.18 -1.56
CA ALA A 63 -1.87 -2.62 -2.70
C ALA A 63 -2.75 -3.13 -3.85
N ILE A 64 -2.15 -3.44 -5.00
CA ILE A 64 -2.84 -4.13 -6.12
C ILE A 64 -3.10 -5.59 -5.74
N GLY A 65 -2.16 -6.19 -5.02
CA GLY A 65 -2.26 -7.59 -4.66
C GLY A 65 -1.27 -7.97 -3.57
N PHE A 66 -1.66 -9.00 -2.82
CA PHE A 66 -0.90 -9.55 -1.70
C PHE A 66 -0.58 -11.02 -1.98
N SER A 67 0.60 -11.48 -1.57
CA SER A 67 0.82 -12.92 -1.43
C SER A 67 0.01 -13.45 -0.24
N LYS A 68 -0.39 -14.72 -0.30
CA LYS A 68 -1.10 -15.39 0.81
C LYS A 68 -0.36 -15.21 2.15
N SER A 69 0.97 -15.42 2.12
CA SER A 69 1.85 -15.21 3.28
C SER A 69 1.91 -13.77 3.79
N ALA A 70 1.80 -12.77 2.91
CA ALA A 70 1.77 -11.36 3.33
C ALA A 70 0.45 -11.04 4.03
N TYR A 71 -0.66 -11.47 3.42
CA TYR A 71 -2.00 -11.28 3.96
C TYR A 71 -2.12 -11.89 5.36
N GLU A 72 -1.71 -13.15 5.52
CA GLU A 72 -1.74 -13.84 6.81
C GLU A 72 -0.91 -13.11 7.88
N LYS A 73 0.28 -12.61 7.55
CA LYS A 73 1.14 -11.88 8.50
C LYS A 73 0.53 -10.56 8.95
N ILE A 74 -0.04 -9.79 8.01
CA ILE A 74 -0.65 -8.49 8.30
C ILE A 74 -1.93 -8.68 9.13
N VAL A 75 -2.77 -9.67 8.79
CA VAL A 75 -3.98 -9.96 9.56
C VAL A 75 -3.64 -10.49 10.95
N LYS A 76 -2.59 -11.31 11.07
CA LYS A 76 -2.14 -11.86 12.36
C LYS A 76 -1.70 -10.78 13.36
N THR A 77 -1.14 -9.66 12.88
CA THR A 77 -0.82 -8.51 13.75
C THR A 77 -2.01 -7.59 14.02
N GLY A 78 -3.18 -7.89 13.47
CA GLY A 78 -4.35 -7.00 13.54
C GLY A 78 -4.26 -5.80 12.61
N GLY A 79 -3.41 -5.86 11.58
CA GLY A 79 -3.36 -4.90 10.49
C GLY A 79 -4.50 -5.10 9.50
N THR A 80 -4.67 -4.13 8.59
CA THR A 80 -5.74 -4.15 7.59
C THR A 80 -5.12 -4.18 6.19
N CYS A 81 -5.51 -5.16 5.38
CA CYS A 81 -5.18 -5.21 3.96
C CYS A 81 -6.35 -4.63 3.15
N LEU A 82 -6.07 -3.64 2.30
CA LEU A 82 -7.07 -3.01 1.43
C LEU A 82 -6.61 -3.04 -0.02
N HIS A 83 -7.58 -2.97 -0.94
CA HIS A 83 -7.25 -2.71 -2.32
C HIS A 83 -6.97 -1.21 -2.52
N ILE A 84 -6.06 -0.87 -3.44
CA ILE A 84 -5.70 0.54 -3.69
C ILE A 84 -6.90 1.39 -4.12
N LEU A 85 -7.89 0.77 -4.78
CA LEU A 85 -9.14 1.42 -5.18
C LEU A 85 -10.03 1.74 -3.99
N ASP A 86 -10.14 0.82 -3.02
CA ASP A 86 -10.96 1.05 -1.82
C ASP A 86 -10.39 2.20 -0.99
N LEU A 87 -9.06 2.25 -0.86
CA LEU A 87 -8.40 3.34 -0.15
C LEU A 87 -8.60 4.68 -0.88
N ALA A 88 -8.56 4.69 -2.21
CA ALA A 88 -8.80 5.88 -3.02
C ALA A 88 -10.25 6.38 -2.89
N LEU A 89 -11.23 5.49 -2.74
CA LEU A 89 -12.62 5.85 -2.48
C LEU A 89 -12.82 6.38 -1.05
N ARG A 90 -12.18 5.74 -0.07
CA ARG A 90 -12.36 6.04 1.37
C ARG A 90 -11.60 7.30 1.81
N ASN A 91 -10.43 7.55 1.23
CA ASN A 91 -9.62 8.74 1.50
C ASN A 91 -9.17 9.39 0.18
N PRO A 92 -10.09 10.09 -0.50
CA PRO A 92 -9.81 10.62 -1.83
C PRO A 92 -8.84 11.82 -1.79
N LYS A 93 -8.68 12.48 -0.62
CA LYS A 93 -7.66 13.52 -0.37
C LYS A 93 -6.25 12.97 -0.21
N GLY A 94 -6.09 11.70 0.12
CA GLY A 94 -4.78 11.07 0.28
C GLY A 94 -3.94 11.63 1.44
N SER A 95 -4.59 12.23 2.44
CA SER A 95 -3.92 12.79 3.61
C SER A 95 -3.40 11.69 4.53
N ASN A 96 -2.16 11.86 5.02
CA ASN A 96 -1.44 10.93 5.91
C ASN A 96 -1.17 9.53 5.31
N ILE A 97 -0.91 9.47 4.00
CA ILE A 97 -0.53 8.23 3.31
C ILE A 97 0.99 8.20 3.07
N LYS A 98 1.61 7.06 3.38
CA LYS A 98 2.98 6.76 3.00
C LYS A 98 3.02 5.90 1.74
N ILE A 99 3.71 6.37 0.70
CA ILE A 99 3.95 5.58 -0.51
C ILE A 99 5.22 4.76 -0.31
N ILE A 100 5.14 3.43 -0.44
CA ILE A 100 6.31 2.54 -0.40
C ILE A 100 6.49 1.92 -1.78
N GLY A 101 7.63 2.24 -2.39
CA GLY A 101 8.07 1.85 -3.73
C GLY A 101 9.44 1.21 -3.72
#